data_AF-A0A9B0TC48-F1
#
_entry.id   AF-A0A9B0TC48-F1
#
_cell.length_a   1.000
_cell.length_b   1.000
_cell.length_c   1.000
_cell.angle_alpha   90.00
_cell.angle_beta   90.00
_cell.angle_gamma   90.00
#
_symmetry.space_group_name_H-M   'P 1'
#
loop_
_entity.id
_entity.type
_entity.pdbx_description
1 polymer ?
#
loop_
_entity_poly.entity_id
_entity_poly.type
_entity_poly.pdbx_seq_one_letter_code
_entity_poly.pdbx_strand_id
1 'polypeptide(L)'
;MKEDFPPNSHVPISNNRSILKSELLNLLKTYNCYHEGRSFQLRHREEKGTLIIEGLLNISWGLRRPIRLQMQDDRERLHVPSTAWIAGQPSCDQKEPSQDNSRGPAEELDTGPLQKAESSRHSSEPLKEDPDIPQLPRTRSDASCMIQRRPKGRTPSEAQRVRQHRFSINGHFYNYKTSVFTPAFGSITNVRVSSTMTTLQVLTLLLNKFRVENGPGEFALYIVHESGERTKLKDSEYPLISRILHGPCEKIARLFLMETDLGEEVPYDVAQYIKFEMPVLDSFVEKLKEEEEREIIKLTMKFQALRLTMLQRLEQLVETK
;
A
#
# COMPACT_ATOMS: atom_id res chain seq x y z
N MET A 1 -46.59 17.45 23.69
CA MET A 1 -45.75 16.23 23.75
C MET A 1 -44.51 16.54 22.94
N LYS A 2 -43.33 16.53 23.55
CA LYS A 2 -42.06 16.68 22.83
C LYS A 2 -41.84 15.37 22.06
N GLU A 3 -41.72 15.44 20.74
CA GLU A 3 -41.25 14.31 19.95
C GLU A 3 -39.77 14.10 20.27
N ASP A 4 -39.47 13.02 20.98
CA ASP A 4 -38.11 12.53 21.16
C ASP A 4 -37.65 11.93 19.82
N PHE A 5 -36.89 12.69 19.04
CA PHE A 5 -36.13 12.15 17.91
C PHE A 5 -35.14 11.09 18.45
N PRO A 6 -35.13 9.85 17.92
CA PRO A 6 -34.16 8.86 18.37
C PRO A 6 -32.75 9.32 17.98
N PRO A 7 -31.75 9.16 18.87
CA PRO A 7 -30.40 9.62 18.60
C PRO A 7 -29.78 8.79 17.46
N ASN A 8 -29.20 9.49 16.48
CA ASN A 8 -28.31 8.95 15.42
C ASN A 8 -28.84 7.74 14.63
N SER A 9 -29.90 7.93 13.87
CA SER A 9 -30.35 6.95 12.85
C SER A 9 -29.40 6.82 11.66
N HIS A 10 -28.44 7.72 11.49
CA HIS A 10 -27.53 7.78 10.35
C HIS A 10 -26.07 7.55 10.75
N VAL A 11 -25.35 6.81 9.91
CA VAL A 11 -23.91 6.55 10.00
C VAL A 11 -23.20 7.30 8.88
N PRO A 12 -22.14 8.08 9.16
CA PRO A 12 -21.42 8.81 8.12
C PRO A 12 -20.61 7.84 7.24
N ILE A 13 -20.67 8.05 5.92
CA ILE A 13 -19.81 7.37 4.92
C ILE A 13 -18.67 8.30 4.50
N SER A 14 -18.97 9.60 4.40
CA SER A 14 -18.07 10.70 4.05
C SER A 14 -18.62 12.00 4.66
N ASN A 15 -17.89 13.11 4.55
CA ASN A 15 -18.31 14.43 5.06
C ASN A 15 -19.72 14.86 4.59
N ASN A 16 -20.13 14.45 3.39
CA ASN A 16 -21.39 14.87 2.78
C ASN A 16 -22.39 13.70 2.55
N ARG A 17 -22.05 12.48 2.98
CA ARG A 17 -22.86 11.28 2.69
C ARG A 17 -23.01 10.43 3.94
N SER A 18 -24.24 10.02 4.22
CA SER A 18 -24.58 9.13 5.32
C SER A 18 -25.53 8.02 4.88
N ILE A 19 -25.51 6.90 5.58
CA ILE A 19 -26.40 5.73 5.38
C ILE A 19 -27.25 5.51 6.61
N LEU A 20 -28.45 4.97 6.45
CA LEU A 20 -29.31 4.64 7.58
C LEU A 20 -28.72 3.45 8.35
N LYS A 21 -28.76 3.50 9.68
CA LYS A 21 -28.17 2.46 10.57
C LYS A 21 -28.72 1.08 10.25
N SER A 22 -30.02 0.96 9.99
CA SER A 22 -30.66 -0.32 9.62
C SER A 22 -30.19 -0.85 8.27
N GLU A 23 -29.98 0.02 7.29
CA GLU A 23 -29.46 -0.33 5.97
C GLU A 23 -28.03 -0.86 6.08
N LEU A 24 -27.16 -0.15 6.81
CA LEU A 24 -25.79 -0.59 7.04
C LEU A 24 -25.74 -1.94 7.80
N LEU A 25 -26.61 -2.14 8.80
CA LEU A 25 -26.70 -3.41 9.50
C LEU A 25 -27.20 -4.54 8.60
N ASN A 26 -28.09 -4.28 7.65
CA ASN A 26 -28.51 -5.27 6.66
C ASN A 26 -27.37 -5.63 5.71
N LEU A 27 -26.61 -4.65 5.22
CA LEU A 27 -25.40 -4.91 4.43
C LEU A 27 -24.35 -5.70 5.23
N LEU A 28 -24.16 -5.39 6.51
CA LEU A 28 -23.28 -6.12 7.41
C LEU A 28 -23.70 -7.59 7.59
N LYS A 29 -25.00 -7.88 7.69
CA LYS A 29 -25.51 -9.26 7.75
C LYS A 29 -25.14 -10.03 6.48
N THR A 30 -25.40 -9.44 5.31
CA THR A 30 -25.02 -10.05 4.01
C THR A 30 -23.52 -10.25 3.91
N TYR A 31 -22.73 -9.27 4.34
CA TYR A 31 -21.26 -9.35 4.39
C TYR A 31 -20.78 -10.52 5.26
N ASN A 32 -21.32 -10.65 6.48
CA ASN A 32 -20.92 -11.69 7.42
C ASN A 32 -21.39 -13.08 7.02
N CYS A 33 -22.51 -13.19 6.28
CA CYS A 33 -22.97 -14.44 5.68
C CYS A 33 -21.95 -14.97 4.66
N TYR A 34 -21.39 -14.10 3.81
CA TYR A 34 -20.33 -14.49 2.86
C TYR A 34 -19.06 -15.02 3.56
N HIS A 35 -18.74 -14.47 4.74
CA HIS A 35 -17.58 -14.86 5.53
C HIS A 35 -17.91 -15.87 6.64
N GLU A 36 -19.07 -16.53 6.58
CA GLU A 36 -19.46 -17.52 7.58
C GLU A 36 -18.41 -18.64 7.70
N GLY A 37 -18.02 -18.94 8.95
CA GLY A 37 -16.94 -19.90 9.25
C GLY A 37 -15.52 -19.42 8.93
N ARG A 38 -15.33 -18.13 8.57
CA ARG A 38 -14.02 -17.54 8.26
C ARG A 38 -13.65 -16.43 9.26
N SER A 39 -12.36 -16.10 9.32
CA SER A 39 -11.80 -15.09 10.24
C SER A 39 -12.10 -13.62 9.86
N PHE A 40 -12.85 -13.38 8.79
CA PHE A 40 -13.13 -12.04 8.24
C PHE A 40 -14.53 -11.50 8.59
N GLN A 41 -15.27 -12.18 9.47
CA GLN A 41 -16.52 -11.65 9.99
C GLN A 41 -16.27 -10.37 10.79
N LEU A 42 -17.11 -9.38 10.55
CA LEU A 42 -17.10 -8.09 11.22
C LEU A 42 -18.02 -8.13 12.43
N ARG A 43 -17.55 -7.62 13.55
CA ARG A 43 -18.33 -7.50 14.80
C ARG A 43 -18.88 -6.10 14.88
N HIS A 44 -20.05 -5.93 15.47
CA HIS A 44 -20.58 -4.61 15.76
C HIS A 44 -20.93 -4.50 17.24
N ARG A 45 -20.76 -3.29 17.78
CA ARG A 45 -21.20 -2.89 19.12
C ARG A 45 -21.84 -1.51 19.03
N GLU A 46 -22.58 -1.14 20.05
CA GLU A 46 -23.10 0.21 20.21
C GLU A 46 -22.47 0.84 21.45
N GLU A 47 -21.74 1.94 21.25
CA GLU A 47 -21.04 2.64 22.32
C GLU A 47 -21.49 4.10 22.32
N LYS A 48 -22.06 4.56 23.44
CA LYS A 48 -22.60 5.92 23.60
C LYS A 48 -23.57 6.32 22.47
N GLY A 49 -24.42 5.38 22.02
CA GLY A 49 -25.39 5.60 20.94
C GLY A 49 -24.78 5.67 19.53
N THR A 50 -23.51 5.30 19.37
CA THR A 50 -22.85 5.23 18.06
C THR A 50 -22.61 3.78 17.67
N LEU A 51 -23.00 3.41 16.44
CA LEU A 51 -22.72 2.09 15.88
C LEU A 51 -21.23 1.97 15.52
N ILE A 52 -20.52 1.05 16.15
CA ILE A 52 -19.13 0.74 15.87
C ILE A 52 -19.03 -0.67 15.30
N ILE A 53 -18.49 -0.79 14.08
CA ILE A 53 -18.21 -2.05 13.43
C ILE A 53 -16.69 -2.24 13.41
N GLU A 54 -16.19 -3.42 13.74
CA GLU A 54 -14.76 -3.72 13.80
C GLU A 54 -14.43 -5.08 13.21
N GLY A 55 -13.26 -5.19 12.59
CA GLY A 55 -12.77 -6.45 12.08
C GLY A 55 -11.51 -6.30 11.25
N LEU A 56 -11.23 -7.29 10.40
CA LEU A 56 -10.10 -7.29 9.49
C LEU A 56 -10.52 -6.73 8.13
N LEU A 57 -9.75 -5.76 7.63
CA LEU A 57 -9.86 -5.20 6.30
C LEU A 57 -8.67 -5.65 5.46
N ASN A 58 -8.96 -6.20 4.28
CA ASN A 58 -7.94 -6.56 3.31
C ASN A 58 -7.58 -5.36 2.44
N ILE A 59 -6.29 -5.13 2.30
CA ILE A 59 -5.70 -4.09 1.46
C ILE A 59 -4.64 -4.75 0.58
N SER A 60 -4.81 -4.63 -0.72
CA SER A 60 -3.90 -5.17 -1.72
C SER A 60 -2.79 -4.17 -2.03
N TRP A 61 -1.57 -4.64 -2.26
CA TRP A 61 -0.49 -3.77 -2.74
C TRP A 61 -0.68 -3.46 -4.23
N GLY A 62 -0.76 -2.18 -4.56
CA GLY A 62 -0.87 -1.66 -5.93
C GLY A 62 0.31 -0.79 -6.36
N LEU A 63 1.39 -0.79 -5.58
CA LEU A 63 2.56 0.05 -5.82
C LEU A 63 3.29 -0.36 -7.09
N ARG A 64 3.68 0.63 -7.91
CA ARG A 64 4.49 0.42 -9.11
C ARG A 64 5.98 0.65 -8.83
N ARG A 65 6.30 1.43 -7.80
CA ARG A 65 7.67 1.76 -7.37
C ARG A 65 8.03 0.99 -6.09
N PRO A 66 9.30 0.59 -5.93
CA PRO A 66 9.79 0.12 -4.65
C PRO A 66 9.70 1.21 -3.57
N ILE A 67 9.38 0.83 -2.35
CA ILE A 67 9.35 1.72 -1.17
C ILE A 67 10.52 1.43 -0.24
N ARG A 68 10.88 2.38 0.61
CA ARG A 68 11.92 2.18 1.63
C ARG A 68 11.27 1.96 2.99
N LEU A 69 11.80 1.00 3.74
CA LEU A 69 11.41 0.73 5.11
C LEU A 69 12.43 1.38 6.05
N GLN A 70 11.96 1.91 7.17
CA GLN A 70 12.81 2.45 8.22
C GLN A 70 13.67 1.32 8.80
N MET A 71 14.99 1.50 8.71
CA MET A 71 15.93 0.58 9.34
C MET A 71 15.80 0.70 10.85
N GLN A 72 15.77 -0.45 11.50
CA GLN A 72 15.93 -0.52 12.93
C GLN A 72 17.40 -0.23 13.23
N ASP A 73 17.73 1.00 13.57
CA ASP A 73 18.91 1.22 14.39
C ASP A 73 18.60 0.56 15.75
N ASP A 74 19.28 -0.53 16.07
CA ASP A 74 19.24 -1.16 17.39
C ASP A 74 19.69 -0.20 18.54
N ARG A 75 19.96 1.08 18.24
CA ARG A 75 20.27 2.13 19.22
C ARG A 75 19.11 2.54 20.12
N GLU A 76 17.88 2.15 19.82
CA GLU A 76 16.73 2.39 20.69
C GLU A 76 16.26 1.13 21.44
N ARG A 77 17.08 0.07 21.51
CA ARG A 77 16.98 -0.86 22.63
C ARG A 77 17.50 -0.12 23.86
N LEU A 78 16.57 0.47 24.60
CA LEU A 78 16.62 0.74 26.03
C LEU A 78 18.04 0.80 26.58
N HIS A 79 18.51 2.02 26.87
CA HIS A 79 19.64 2.27 27.74
C HIS A 79 19.29 1.73 29.14
N VAL A 80 19.35 0.42 29.31
CA VAL A 80 19.34 -0.25 30.61
C VAL A 80 20.70 0.07 31.21
N PRO A 81 20.79 0.79 32.34
CA PRO A 81 22.08 1.04 32.98
C PRO A 81 22.73 -0.31 33.28
N SER A 82 23.94 -0.52 32.77
CA SER A 82 24.74 -1.73 32.91
C SER A 82 25.30 -1.90 34.33
N THR A 83 24.46 -1.74 35.35
CA THR A 83 24.78 -1.88 36.78
C THR A 83 23.65 -2.62 37.49
N ALA A 84 23.45 -3.90 37.16
CA ALA A 84 22.55 -4.78 37.91
C ALA A 84 23.01 -6.25 37.93
N TRP A 85 24.26 -6.55 37.57
CA TRP A 85 24.82 -7.91 37.58
C TRP A 85 25.98 -8.04 38.57
N ILE A 86 25.80 -7.53 39.78
CA ILE A 86 26.56 -7.96 40.96
C ILE A 86 25.60 -7.91 42.15
N ALA A 87 25.02 -9.05 42.53
CA ALA A 87 24.73 -9.44 43.91
C ALA A 87 23.89 -10.74 43.95
N GLY A 88 24.42 -11.76 44.63
CA GLY A 88 23.61 -12.73 45.37
C GLY A 88 23.39 -14.10 44.72
N GLN A 89 24.45 -14.92 44.66
CA GLN A 89 24.26 -16.38 44.74
C GLN A 89 23.70 -16.74 46.14
N PRO A 90 22.69 -17.62 46.27
CA PRO A 90 22.45 -18.35 47.49
C PRO A 90 23.20 -19.69 47.45
N SER A 91 23.93 -19.99 48.53
CA SER A 91 24.55 -21.29 48.78
C SER A 91 23.48 -22.34 49.14
N CYS A 92 23.77 -23.61 48.83
CA CYS A 92 23.23 -24.73 49.58
C CYS A 92 24.29 -25.82 49.65
N ASP A 93 24.55 -26.25 50.88
CA ASP A 93 25.64 -27.12 51.32
C ASP A 93 25.38 -28.62 51.15
N GLN A 94 26.48 -29.35 51.29
CA GLN A 94 26.79 -30.75 50.97
C GLN A 94 26.13 -31.84 51.85
N LYS A 95 26.09 -33.08 51.33
CA LYS A 95 26.44 -34.31 52.09
C LYS A 95 26.73 -35.53 51.17
N GLU A 96 27.94 -36.09 51.33
CA GLU A 96 28.51 -37.35 50.79
C GLU A 96 28.07 -38.62 51.59
N PRO A 97 28.62 -39.87 51.42
CA PRO A 97 29.52 -40.49 50.40
C PRO A 97 29.12 -41.93 49.93
N SER A 98 29.82 -42.52 48.93
CA SER A 98 30.56 -43.83 49.03
C SER A 98 30.98 -44.48 47.69
N GLN A 99 32.30 -44.80 47.57
CA GLN A 99 33.00 -45.99 46.99
C GLN A 99 32.60 -46.54 45.58
N ASP A 100 33.45 -47.00 44.65
CA ASP A 100 34.74 -47.71 44.74
C ASP A 100 35.48 -47.76 43.37
N ASN A 101 36.81 -47.84 43.44
CA ASN A 101 37.82 -48.51 42.59
C ASN A 101 38.11 -48.24 41.08
N SER A 102 39.34 -47.73 40.84
CA SER A 102 40.51 -48.45 40.24
C SER A 102 41.14 -47.98 38.91
N ARG A 103 42.47 -47.70 39.00
CA ARG A 103 43.59 -47.77 38.00
C ARG A 103 43.56 -46.82 36.79
N GLY A 104 44.63 -46.13 36.38
CA GLY A 104 46.07 -46.06 36.64
C GLY A 104 46.73 -45.05 35.66
N PRO A 105 48.03 -44.70 35.77
CA PRO A 105 48.54 -43.34 35.48
C PRO A 105 49.56 -43.21 34.31
N ALA A 106 50.05 -41.96 34.13
CA ALA A 106 51.32 -41.52 33.52
C ALA A 106 51.26 -41.12 32.02
N GLU A 107 51.91 -40.10 31.43
CA GLU A 107 53.01 -39.13 31.73
C GLU A 107 52.74 -37.83 30.90
N GLU A 108 53.00 -36.58 31.35
CA GLU A 108 54.28 -35.81 31.30
C GLU A 108 54.95 -35.79 29.90
N LEU A 109 55.55 -34.75 29.29
CA LEU A 109 56.08 -33.39 29.55
C LEU A 109 56.18 -32.73 28.14
N ASP A 110 55.82 -31.47 27.89
CA ASP A 110 56.54 -30.20 28.14
C ASP A 110 57.60 -29.78 27.08
N THR A 111 57.70 -28.46 26.89
CA THR A 111 58.76 -27.61 26.28
C THR A 111 58.80 -27.31 24.75
N GLY A 112 58.70 -26.00 24.42
CA GLY A 112 58.89 -25.35 23.09
C GLY A 112 60.37 -25.21 22.66
N PRO A 113 60.86 -24.15 21.97
CA PRO A 113 60.23 -22.92 21.45
C PRO A 113 60.68 -22.44 20.03
N LEU A 114 59.98 -21.41 19.51
CA LEU A 114 60.43 -20.21 18.78
C LEU A 114 61.56 -20.27 17.70
N GLN A 115 61.24 -19.89 16.45
CA GLN A 115 62.13 -19.04 15.62
C GLN A 115 61.32 -18.03 14.77
N LYS A 116 61.87 -16.81 14.74
CA LYS A 116 61.37 -15.56 14.16
C LYS A 116 62.47 -15.05 13.22
N ALA A 117 62.11 -14.60 12.01
CA ALA A 117 62.76 -13.59 11.16
C ALA A 117 62.40 -13.85 9.70
N GLU A 118 62.20 -12.91 8.78
CA GLU A 118 61.89 -11.48 8.69
C GLU A 118 61.94 -11.15 7.16
N SER A 119 61.53 -9.94 6.78
CA SER A 119 61.60 -9.34 5.42
C SER A 119 60.39 -9.62 4.52
N SER A 120 59.70 -8.66 3.91
CA SER A 120 60.07 -7.31 3.49
C SER A 120 58.82 -6.40 3.41
N ARG A 121 59.05 -5.09 3.52
CA ARG A 121 58.05 -4.01 3.42
C ARG A 121 57.74 -3.71 1.95
N HIS A 122 56.48 -3.47 1.62
CA HIS A 122 56.11 -2.39 0.70
C HIS A 122 54.70 -1.88 1.03
N SER A 123 54.63 -0.56 1.15
CA SER A 123 53.50 0.25 1.57
C SER A 123 52.38 0.27 0.53
N SER A 124 51.13 0.12 0.98
CA SER A 124 49.96 0.68 0.31
C SER A 124 48.84 0.91 1.33
N GLU A 125 48.43 2.17 1.42
CA GLU A 125 47.33 2.66 2.25
C GLU A 125 46.00 2.00 1.84
N PRO A 126 45.11 1.65 2.78
CA PRO A 126 43.78 1.17 2.43
C PRO A 126 42.90 2.34 1.99
N LEU A 127 42.56 2.36 0.70
CA LEU A 127 41.46 3.15 0.17
C LEU A 127 40.19 2.78 0.94
N LYS A 128 39.58 3.78 1.57
CA LYS A 128 38.26 3.66 2.20
C LYS A 128 37.24 3.35 1.10
N GLU A 129 36.72 2.13 1.09
CA GLU A 129 35.52 1.79 0.34
C GLU A 129 34.34 2.50 1.00
N ASP A 130 33.90 3.60 0.39
CA ASP A 130 32.64 4.25 0.72
C ASP A 130 31.50 3.29 0.35
N PRO A 131 30.52 3.02 1.22
CA PRO A 131 29.42 2.13 0.86
C PRO A 131 28.56 2.84 -0.19
N ASP A 132 28.57 2.32 -1.42
CA ASP A 132 27.66 2.69 -2.49
C ASP A 132 26.21 2.47 -2.03
N ILE A 133 25.62 3.51 -1.43
CA ILE A 133 24.18 3.61 -1.18
C ILE A 133 23.54 3.95 -2.54
N PRO A 134 22.71 3.07 -3.13
CA PRO A 134 21.99 3.42 -4.34
C PRO A 134 20.97 4.51 -3.97
N GLN A 135 21.28 5.77 -4.29
CA GLN A 135 20.36 6.87 -4.10
C GLN A 135 19.27 6.79 -5.18
N LEU A 136 18.03 6.57 -4.76
CA LEU A 136 16.87 6.87 -5.61
C LEU A 136 16.78 8.40 -5.77
N PRO A 137 16.42 8.90 -6.95
CA PRO A 137 16.44 10.33 -7.23
C PRO A 137 15.48 11.05 -6.27
N ARG A 138 16.07 11.96 -5.48
CA ARG A 138 15.33 12.86 -4.62
C ARG A 138 15.10 14.14 -5.38
N THR A 139 13.83 14.53 -5.54
CA THR A 139 13.38 15.84 -6.07
C THR A 139 13.53 16.06 -7.59
N ARG A 140 12.60 16.84 -8.15
CA ARG A 140 12.25 16.94 -9.59
C ARG A 140 13.24 17.75 -10.45
N SER A 141 14.55 17.63 -10.24
CA SER A 141 15.53 18.42 -11.03
C SER A 141 16.66 17.62 -11.66
N ASP A 142 16.82 16.32 -11.37
CA ASP A 142 17.91 15.48 -11.89
C ASP A 142 17.49 14.52 -13.02
N ALA A 143 16.60 14.96 -13.91
CA ALA A 143 16.15 14.16 -15.05
C ALA A 143 17.15 14.10 -16.24
N SER A 144 18.34 14.70 -16.13
CA SER A 144 19.31 14.77 -17.25
C SER A 144 20.26 13.57 -17.36
N CYS A 145 20.21 12.58 -16.46
CA CYS A 145 21.13 11.42 -16.50
C CYS A 145 20.55 10.15 -17.17
N MET A 146 19.41 10.22 -17.87
CA MET A 146 18.76 9.05 -18.50
C MET A 146 19.34 8.63 -19.87
N ILE A 147 20.53 9.10 -20.25
CA ILE A 147 21.18 8.66 -21.49
C ILE A 147 22.24 7.61 -21.16
N GLN A 148 21.88 6.35 -21.43
CA GLN A 148 22.75 5.19 -21.62
C GLN A 148 23.67 4.79 -20.44
N ARG A 149 23.11 4.05 -19.48
CA ARG A 149 23.91 3.07 -18.71
C ARG A 149 23.44 1.66 -19.04
N ARG A 150 24.14 1.02 -19.98
CA ARG A 150 24.15 -0.45 -20.14
C ARG A 150 24.42 -1.08 -18.76
N PRO A 151 23.67 -2.09 -18.31
CA PRO A 151 24.00 -2.77 -17.05
C PRO A 151 25.35 -3.46 -17.25
N LYS A 152 26.36 -3.05 -16.48
CA LYS A 152 27.65 -3.74 -16.41
C LYS A 152 27.35 -5.16 -15.94
N GLY A 153 27.72 -6.16 -16.76
CA GLY A 153 27.49 -7.57 -16.46
C GLY A 153 28.08 -7.89 -15.09
N ARG A 154 27.23 -8.26 -14.13
CA ARG A 154 27.66 -8.61 -12.77
C ARG A 154 28.44 -9.91 -12.83
N THR A 155 29.55 -9.98 -12.11
CA THR A 155 30.27 -11.25 -11.96
C THR A 155 29.39 -12.27 -11.21
N PRO A 156 29.55 -13.58 -11.43
CA PRO A 156 28.75 -14.60 -10.74
C PRO A 156 28.80 -14.47 -9.21
N SER A 157 29.93 -14.03 -8.66
CA SER A 157 30.13 -13.76 -7.23
C SER A 157 29.30 -12.57 -6.72
N GLU A 158 29.24 -11.47 -7.47
CA GLU A 158 28.39 -10.31 -7.12
C GLU A 158 26.90 -10.63 -7.26
N ALA A 159 26.52 -11.39 -8.28
CA ALA A 159 25.15 -11.88 -8.42
C ALA A 159 24.77 -12.80 -7.24
N GLN A 160 25.70 -13.62 -6.76
CA GLN A 160 25.51 -14.50 -5.60
C GLN A 160 25.45 -13.74 -4.27
N ARG A 161 26.31 -12.72 -4.07
CA ARG A 161 26.22 -11.80 -2.92
C ARG A 161 24.89 -11.05 -2.92
N VAL A 162 24.47 -10.52 -4.06
CA VAL A 162 23.16 -9.88 -4.21
C VAL A 162 22.03 -10.86 -3.86
N ARG A 163 22.11 -12.15 -4.23
CA ARG A 163 21.10 -13.15 -3.82
C ARG A 163 21.08 -13.42 -2.31
N GLN A 164 22.23 -13.38 -1.64
CA GLN A 164 22.31 -13.55 -0.18
C GLN A 164 21.70 -12.36 0.59
N HIS A 165 21.66 -11.18 -0.02
CA HIS A 165 21.10 -9.96 0.58
C HIS A 165 19.59 -9.77 0.34
N ARG A 166 18.95 -10.77 -0.27
CA ARG A 166 17.58 -10.72 -0.78
C ARG A 166 16.74 -11.76 -0.06
N PHE A 167 15.82 -11.31 0.77
CA PHE A 167 14.83 -12.20 1.39
C PHE A 167 13.47 -11.99 0.73
N SER A 168 12.79 -13.10 0.43
CA SER A 168 11.37 -13.06 0.10
C SER A 168 10.57 -13.20 1.38
N ILE A 169 9.92 -12.12 1.81
CA ILE A 169 8.99 -12.16 2.95
C ILE A 169 7.59 -12.24 2.37
N ASN A 170 6.91 -13.37 2.52
CA ASN A 170 5.56 -13.60 1.98
C ASN A 170 5.43 -13.29 0.47
N GLY A 171 6.47 -13.58 -0.31
CA GLY A 171 6.52 -13.30 -1.75
C GLY A 171 6.84 -11.84 -2.10
N HIS A 172 7.02 -10.96 -1.12
CA HIS A 172 7.55 -9.62 -1.33
C HIS A 172 9.06 -9.63 -1.34
N PHE A 173 9.64 -8.71 -2.09
CA PHE A 173 11.07 -8.58 -2.21
C PHE A 173 11.61 -7.56 -1.20
N TYR A 174 12.52 -7.96 -0.31
CA TYR A 174 13.19 -7.05 0.64
C TYR A 174 14.71 -7.16 0.55
N ASN A 175 15.35 -6.00 0.36
CA ASN A 175 16.80 -5.84 0.45
C ASN A 175 17.15 -5.13 1.76
N TYR A 176 17.71 -5.88 2.72
CA TYR A 176 18.03 -5.35 4.04
C TYR A 176 19.21 -4.37 4.06
N LYS A 177 20.08 -4.36 3.03
CA LYS A 177 21.20 -3.40 2.96
C LYS A 177 20.73 -2.00 2.58
N THR A 178 19.78 -1.93 1.64
CA THR A 178 19.27 -0.67 1.10
C THR A 178 17.90 -0.31 1.67
N SER A 179 17.33 -1.19 2.49
CA SER A 179 15.99 -1.09 3.10
C SER A 179 14.87 -1.00 2.07
N VAL A 180 15.14 -1.45 0.83
CA VAL A 180 14.20 -1.36 -0.28
C VAL A 180 13.26 -2.56 -0.22
N PHE A 181 11.97 -2.27 -0.22
CA PHE A 181 10.89 -3.22 -0.25
C PHE A 181 10.08 -3.06 -1.54
N THR A 182 9.92 -4.15 -2.27
CA THR A 182 9.08 -4.20 -3.48
C THR A 182 7.96 -5.20 -3.20
N PRO A 183 6.75 -4.71 -2.86
CA PRO A 183 5.62 -5.61 -2.64
C PRO A 183 5.23 -6.27 -3.96
N ALA A 184 4.74 -7.50 -3.85
CA ALA A 184 4.17 -8.20 -5.00
C ALA A 184 2.84 -7.54 -5.37
N PHE A 185 2.67 -7.12 -6.62
CA PHE A 185 1.43 -6.49 -7.05
C PHE A 185 0.24 -7.44 -6.82
N GLY A 186 -0.84 -6.92 -6.24
CA GLY A 186 -2.04 -7.67 -5.94
C GLY A 186 -1.96 -8.61 -4.74
N SER A 187 -0.81 -8.69 -4.05
CA SER A 187 -0.71 -9.40 -2.78
C SER A 187 -1.48 -8.67 -1.68
N ILE A 188 -2.07 -9.43 -0.75
CA ILE A 188 -3.03 -8.91 0.23
C ILE A 188 -2.37 -8.81 1.60
N THR A 189 -2.64 -7.70 2.29
CA THR A 189 -2.35 -7.52 3.71
C THR A 189 -3.64 -7.22 4.45
N ASN A 190 -3.74 -7.71 5.68
CA ASN A 190 -4.89 -7.43 6.52
C ASN A 190 -4.53 -6.43 7.63
N VAL A 191 -5.48 -5.55 7.94
CA VAL A 191 -5.36 -4.56 9.00
C VAL A 191 -6.62 -4.63 9.85
N ARG A 192 -6.48 -4.57 11.18
CA ARG A 192 -7.63 -4.46 12.07
C ARG A 192 -8.09 -3.01 12.14
N VAL A 193 -9.33 -2.76 11.76
CA VAL A 193 -9.90 -1.42 11.64
C VAL A 193 -11.31 -1.35 12.23
N SER A 194 -11.74 -0.14 12.57
CA SER A 194 -13.08 0.18 13.04
C SER A 194 -13.82 1.09 12.05
N SER A 195 -15.15 1.12 12.10
CA SER A 195 -16.01 1.94 11.21
C SER A 195 -15.83 3.44 11.41
N THR A 196 -15.27 3.84 12.54
CA THR A 196 -14.95 5.23 12.87
C THR A 196 -13.59 5.68 12.35
N MET A 197 -12.77 4.76 11.83
CA MET A 197 -11.44 5.09 11.32
C MET A 197 -11.50 5.68 9.92
N THR A 198 -10.88 6.84 9.74
CA THR A 198 -10.80 7.49 8.42
C THR A 198 -9.75 6.83 7.52
N THR A 199 -9.83 7.10 6.21
CA THR A 199 -8.87 6.63 5.20
C THR A 199 -7.43 6.96 5.61
N LEU A 200 -7.19 8.20 6.06
CA LEU A 200 -5.87 8.63 6.50
C LEU A 200 -5.37 7.81 7.70
N GLN A 201 -6.22 7.53 8.69
CA GLN A 201 -5.84 6.74 9.87
C GLN A 201 -5.51 5.29 9.50
N VAL A 202 -6.33 4.67 8.64
CA VAL A 202 -6.09 3.29 8.16
C VAL A 202 -4.79 3.24 7.35
N LEU A 203 -4.55 4.23 6.50
CA LEU A 203 -3.33 4.36 5.72
C LEU A 203 -2.10 4.50 6.63
N THR A 204 -2.12 5.40 7.61
CA THR A 204 -1.03 5.55 8.57
C THR A 204 -0.78 4.27 9.36
N LEU A 205 -1.83 3.57 9.80
CA LEU A 205 -1.70 2.30 10.52
C LEU A 205 -1.01 1.25 9.63
N LEU A 206 -1.39 1.16 8.35
CA LEU A 206 -0.76 0.25 7.39
C LEU A 206 0.71 0.61 7.18
N LEU A 207 1.04 1.87 6.92
CA LEU A 207 2.41 2.32 6.72
C LEU A 207 3.29 2.08 7.96
N ASN A 208 2.75 2.30 9.15
CA ASN A 208 3.44 2.04 10.42
C ASN A 208 3.67 0.54 10.65
N LYS A 209 2.69 -0.31 10.30
CA LYS A 209 2.83 -1.77 10.38
C LYS A 209 4.00 -2.28 9.54
N PHE A 210 4.25 -1.65 8.39
CA PHE A 210 5.36 -1.99 7.50
C PHE A 210 6.60 -1.10 7.68
N ARG A 211 6.55 -0.08 8.57
CA ARG A 211 7.59 0.91 8.82
C ARG A 211 8.05 1.62 7.55
N VAL A 212 7.13 2.11 6.73
CA VAL A 212 7.48 2.85 5.51
C VAL A 212 8.09 4.20 5.86
N GLU A 213 9.20 4.57 5.22
CA GLU A 213 9.92 5.85 5.46
C GLU A 213 9.09 7.06 5.00
N ASN A 214 8.36 6.89 3.89
CA ASN A 214 7.57 7.95 3.27
C ASN A 214 6.25 8.17 4.01
N GLY A 215 5.79 9.44 4.01
CA GLY A 215 4.56 9.83 4.67
C GLY A 215 3.29 9.33 3.95
N PRO A 216 2.13 9.37 4.63
CA PRO A 216 0.85 8.96 4.04
C PRO A 216 0.42 9.81 2.84
N GLY A 217 0.97 11.02 2.65
CA GLY A 217 0.62 11.88 1.51
C GLY A 217 1.11 11.40 0.14
N GLU A 218 2.04 10.45 0.09
CA GLU A 218 2.51 9.84 -1.16
C GLU A 218 1.65 8.65 -1.60
N PHE A 219 0.77 8.19 -0.71
CA PHE A 219 -0.04 7.00 -0.93
C PHE A 219 -1.52 7.34 -0.79
N ALA A 220 -2.35 6.59 -1.50
CA ALA A 220 -3.80 6.66 -1.31
C ALA A 220 -4.41 5.26 -1.43
N LEU A 221 -5.57 5.12 -0.81
CA LEU A 221 -6.38 3.92 -0.95
C LEU A 221 -7.32 4.09 -2.14
N TYR A 222 -7.35 3.10 -3.02
CA TYR A 222 -8.23 3.03 -4.17
C TYR A 222 -9.13 1.81 -4.07
N ILE A 223 -10.38 1.93 -4.48
CA ILE A 223 -11.27 0.80 -4.72
C ILE A 223 -11.20 0.47 -6.20
N VAL A 224 -10.82 -0.76 -6.52
CA VAL A 224 -10.74 -1.26 -7.88
C VAL A 224 -11.81 -2.33 -8.06
N HIS A 225 -12.68 -2.14 -9.04
CA HIS A 225 -13.71 -3.09 -9.42
C HIS A 225 -13.26 -4.00 -10.58
N GLU A 226 -13.90 -5.16 -10.71
CA GLU A 226 -13.72 -6.05 -11.87
C GLU A 226 -14.17 -5.43 -13.20
N SER A 227 -15.04 -4.42 -13.13
CA SER A 227 -15.44 -3.62 -14.30
C SER A 227 -14.27 -2.84 -14.90
N GLY A 228 -13.22 -2.58 -14.10
CA GLY A 228 -12.13 -1.66 -14.43
C GLY A 228 -12.28 -0.29 -13.76
N GLU A 229 -13.41 -0.03 -13.09
CA GLU A 229 -13.63 1.21 -12.33
C GLU A 229 -12.60 1.30 -11.20
N ARG A 230 -11.99 2.48 -11.07
CA ARG A 230 -11.02 2.78 -10.04
C ARG A 230 -11.37 4.11 -9.39
N THR A 231 -11.78 4.05 -8.13
CA THR A 231 -12.16 5.24 -7.35
C THR A 231 -11.19 5.46 -6.22
N LYS A 232 -10.71 6.69 -6.06
CA LYS A 232 -9.86 7.08 -4.93
C LYS A 232 -10.73 7.33 -3.71
N LEU A 233 -10.37 6.72 -2.58
CA LEU A 233 -11.00 7.04 -1.30
C LEU A 233 -10.48 8.38 -0.80
N LYS A 234 -11.39 9.26 -0.41
CA LYS A 234 -11.03 10.55 0.20
C LYS A 234 -10.51 10.36 1.61
N ASP A 235 -9.72 11.31 2.10
CA ASP A 235 -9.12 11.25 3.44
C ASP A 235 -10.17 11.22 4.56
N SER A 236 -11.35 11.80 4.31
CA SER A 236 -12.48 11.87 5.24
C SER A 236 -13.47 10.69 5.13
N GLU A 237 -13.21 9.74 4.24
CA GLU A 237 -14.06 8.54 4.11
C GLU A 237 -13.64 7.44 5.09
N TYR A 238 -14.52 6.45 5.24
CA TYR A 238 -14.32 5.34 6.18
C TYR A 238 -14.12 4.03 5.40
N PRO A 239 -12.87 3.53 5.24
CA PRO A 239 -12.58 2.39 4.36
C PRO A 239 -13.34 1.11 4.71
N LEU A 240 -13.59 0.85 6.00
CA LEU A 240 -14.38 -0.31 6.43
C LEU A 240 -15.84 -0.20 5.99
N ILE A 241 -16.42 1.00 6.08
CA ILE A 241 -17.79 1.25 5.64
C ILE A 241 -17.86 1.12 4.11
N SER A 242 -16.91 1.73 3.39
CA SER A 242 -16.80 1.56 1.93
C SER A 242 -16.71 0.08 1.55
N ARG A 243 -15.93 -0.72 2.27
CA ARG A 243 -15.85 -2.17 2.03
C ARG A 243 -17.21 -2.86 2.20
N ILE A 244 -17.98 -2.52 3.23
CA ILE A 244 -19.32 -3.10 3.43
C ILE A 244 -20.27 -2.70 2.29
N LEU A 245 -20.20 -1.46 1.81
CA LEU A 245 -21.02 -0.95 0.69
C LEU A 245 -20.72 -1.65 -0.63
N HIS A 246 -19.43 -1.87 -0.95
CA HIS A 246 -19.02 -2.55 -2.18
C HIS A 246 -19.09 -4.09 -2.08
N GLY A 247 -19.30 -4.62 -0.87
CA GLY A 247 -19.53 -6.04 -0.60
C GLY A 247 -18.27 -6.84 -0.23
N PRO A 248 -18.46 -8.11 0.19
CA PRO A 248 -17.39 -8.94 0.76
C PRO A 248 -16.48 -9.62 -0.27
N CYS A 249 -16.89 -9.72 -1.54
CA CYS A 249 -16.19 -10.50 -2.55
C CYS A 249 -14.97 -9.74 -3.12
N GLU A 250 -13.76 -10.24 -2.84
CA GLU A 250 -12.50 -9.70 -3.39
C GLU A 250 -12.36 -9.87 -4.91
N LYS A 251 -13.25 -10.62 -5.58
CA LYS A 251 -13.25 -10.68 -7.05
C LYS A 251 -13.92 -9.44 -7.65
N ILE A 252 -14.97 -8.94 -7.00
CA ILE A 252 -15.81 -7.85 -7.50
C ILE A 252 -15.18 -6.49 -7.20
N ALA A 253 -14.76 -6.29 -5.95
CA ALA A 253 -14.17 -5.03 -5.49
C ALA A 253 -13.00 -5.32 -4.57
N ARG A 254 -11.91 -4.58 -4.71
CA ARG A 254 -10.69 -4.74 -3.91
C ARG A 254 -10.17 -3.37 -3.50
N LEU A 255 -9.72 -3.26 -2.24
CA LEU A 255 -8.98 -2.08 -1.81
C LEU A 255 -7.51 -2.25 -2.18
N PHE A 256 -6.92 -1.22 -2.75
CA PHE A 256 -5.51 -1.16 -3.13
C PHE A 256 -4.82 0.03 -2.50
N LEU A 257 -3.59 -0.18 -2.04
CA LEU A 257 -2.66 0.90 -1.72
C LEU A 257 -1.85 1.24 -2.99
N MET A 258 -1.97 2.47 -3.48
CA MET A 258 -1.26 2.96 -4.68
C MET A 258 -0.59 4.30 -4.41
N GLU A 259 0.40 4.67 -5.24
CA GLU A 259 1.00 6.00 -5.19
C GLU A 259 0.03 7.08 -5.67
N THR A 260 -0.04 8.23 -4.99
CA THR A 260 -0.96 9.31 -5.33
C THR A 260 -0.68 9.96 -6.69
N ASP A 261 0.57 9.90 -7.15
CA ASP A 261 1.00 10.49 -8.43
C ASP A 261 0.72 9.59 -9.64
N LEU A 262 0.54 8.29 -9.40
CA LEU A 262 0.26 7.29 -10.46
C LEU A 262 -1.16 6.72 -10.41
N GLY A 263 -1.88 6.90 -9.30
CA GLY A 263 -3.22 6.41 -9.10
C GLY A 263 -4.26 7.24 -9.87
N GLU A 264 -4.44 6.91 -11.15
CA GLU A 264 -5.47 7.51 -12.00
C GLU A 264 -6.86 6.99 -11.64
N GLU A 265 -7.81 7.91 -11.43
CA GLU A 265 -9.22 7.59 -11.23
C GLU A 265 -9.87 7.23 -12.56
N VAL A 266 -10.55 6.10 -12.60
CA VAL A 266 -11.28 5.62 -13.76
C VAL A 266 -12.75 5.55 -13.39
N PRO A 267 -13.60 6.46 -13.91
CA PRO A 267 -15.04 6.40 -13.68
C PRO A 267 -15.67 5.20 -14.40
N TYR A 268 -16.86 4.80 -13.95
CA TYR A 268 -17.59 3.66 -14.49
C TYR A 268 -17.80 3.73 -16.01
N ASP A 269 -18.12 4.90 -16.55
CA ASP A 269 -18.36 5.09 -17.99
C ASP A 269 -17.10 4.83 -18.81
N VAL A 270 -15.92 5.19 -18.29
CA VAL A 270 -14.63 4.98 -18.96
C VAL A 270 -14.14 3.54 -18.77
N ALA A 271 -14.43 2.92 -17.62
CA ALA A 271 -13.99 1.57 -17.30
C ALA A 271 -14.39 0.52 -18.34
N GLN A 272 -15.56 0.69 -18.96
CA GLN A 272 -16.07 -0.19 -20.01
C GLN A 272 -15.15 -0.23 -21.24
N TYR A 273 -14.46 0.89 -21.51
CA TYR A 273 -13.61 1.04 -22.69
C TYR A 273 -12.19 0.52 -22.49
N ILE A 274 -11.72 0.39 -21.24
CA ILE A 274 -10.35 -0.06 -20.92
C ILE A 274 -10.05 -1.47 -21.46
N LYS A 275 -11.09 -2.27 -21.68
CA LYS A 275 -10.96 -3.64 -22.19
C LYS A 275 -10.71 -3.70 -23.70
N PHE A 276 -10.88 -2.60 -24.43
CA PHE A 276 -10.66 -2.55 -25.87
C PHE A 276 -9.21 -2.16 -26.21
N GLU A 277 -8.73 -2.63 -27.36
CA GLU A 277 -7.44 -2.22 -27.90
C GLU A 277 -7.51 -0.80 -28.48
N MET A 278 -6.37 -0.11 -28.51
CA MET A 278 -6.28 1.27 -29.03
C MET A 278 -6.92 1.46 -30.43
N PRO A 279 -6.72 0.57 -31.42
CA PRO A 279 -7.34 0.74 -32.74
C PRO A 279 -8.88 0.71 -32.70
N VAL A 280 -9.45 -0.10 -31.79
CA VAL A 280 -10.90 -0.19 -31.62
C VAL A 280 -11.42 1.10 -30.98
N LEU A 281 -10.71 1.62 -29.98
CA LEU A 281 -11.03 2.90 -29.36
C LEU A 281 -10.96 4.05 -30.37
N ASP A 282 -9.93 4.08 -31.20
CA ASP A 282 -9.79 5.08 -32.27
C ASP A 282 -10.99 5.03 -33.23
N SER A 283 -11.45 3.82 -33.58
CA SER A 283 -12.65 3.66 -34.42
C SER A 283 -13.94 4.16 -33.76
N PHE A 284 -14.06 4.05 -32.43
CA PHE A 284 -15.20 4.63 -31.71
C PHE A 284 -15.15 6.15 -31.74
N VAL A 285 -13.97 6.74 -31.53
CA VAL A 285 -13.77 8.19 -31.58
C VAL A 285 -14.09 8.73 -32.97
N GLU A 286 -13.64 8.04 -34.02
CA GLU A 286 -13.92 8.43 -35.41
C GLU A 286 -15.44 8.40 -35.70
N LYS A 287 -16.13 7.31 -35.34
CA LYS A 287 -17.59 7.21 -35.53
C LYS A 287 -18.37 8.27 -34.75
N LEU A 288 -17.94 8.60 -33.54
CA LEU A 288 -18.58 9.65 -32.73
C LEU A 288 -18.40 11.03 -33.37
N LYS A 289 -17.22 11.32 -33.95
CA LYS A 289 -16.97 12.57 -34.69
C LYS A 289 -17.84 12.66 -35.94
N GLU A 290 -17.96 11.58 -36.70
CA GLU A 290 -18.83 11.55 -37.88
C GLU A 290 -20.31 11.77 -37.51
N GLU A 291 -20.77 11.21 -36.39
CA GLU A 291 -22.14 11.41 -35.89
C GLU A 291 -22.35 12.86 -35.44
N GLU A 292 -21.39 13.42 -34.70
CA GLU A 292 -21.41 14.82 -34.28
C GLU A 292 -21.48 15.76 -35.49
N GLU A 293 -20.66 15.54 -36.52
CA GLU A 293 -20.67 16.35 -37.74
C GLU A 293 -22.02 16.25 -38.48
N ARG A 294 -22.60 15.05 -38.56
CA ARG A 294 -23.93 14.85 -39.14
C ARG A 294 -25.03 15.61 -38.39
N GLU A 295 -25.00 15.61 -37.05
CA GLU A 295 -25.95 16.39 -36.25
C GLU A 295 -25.70 17.90 -36.35
N ILE A 296 -24.45 18.37 -36.43
CA ILE A 296 -24.12 19.78 -36.67
C ILE A 296 -24.69 20.25 -38.02
N ILE A 297 -24.49 19.49 -39.09
CA ILE A 297 -25.02 19.82 -40.42
C ILE A 297 -26.55 19.89 -40.37
N LYS A 298 -27.19 18.88 -39.79
CA LYS A 298 -28.65 18.81 -39.65
C LYS A 298 -29.21 19.98 -38.84
N LEU A 299 -28.55 20.35 -37.73
CA LEU A 299 -28.94 21.49 -36.91
C LEU A 299 -28.75 22.82 -37.68
N THR A 300 -27.65 22.95 -38.41
CA THR A 300 -27.35 24.13 -39.23
C THR A 300 -28.38 24.34 -40.32
N MET A 301 -28.75 23.27 -41.04
CA MET A 301 -29.79 23.33 -42.08
C MET A 301 -31.15 23.72 -41.50
N LYS A 302 -31.54 23.14 -40.35
CA LYS A 302 -32.78 23.51 -39.65
C LYS A 302 -32.77 24.98 -39.22
N PHE A 303 -31.66 25.44 -38.66
CA PHE A 303 -31.50 26.84 -38.26
C PHE A 303 -31.62 27.79 -39.45
N GLN A 304 -30.97 27.47 -40.57
CA GLN A 304 -31.05 28.29 -41.79
C GLN A 304 -32.47 28.34 -42.35
N ALA A 305 -33.19 27.21 -42.41
CA ALA A 305 -34.57 27.15 -42.88
C ALA A 305 -35.51 28.01 -42.00
N LEU A 306 -35.38 27.90 -40.68
CA LEU A 306 -36.13 28.71 -39.73
C LEU A 306 -35.81 30.20 -39.87
N ARG A 307 -34.53 30.55 -40.00
CA ARG A 307 -34.09 31.93 -40.22
C ARG A 307 -34.69 32.53 -41.49
N LEU A 308 -34.65 31.80 -42.60
CA LEU A 308 -35.26 32.24 -43.87
C LEU A 308 -36.78 32.44 -43.72
N THR A 309 -37.46 31.51 -43.05
CA THR A 309 -38.90 31.63 -42.79
C THR A 309 -39.22 32.87 -41.96
N MET A 310 -38.44 33.15 -40.91
CA MET A 310 -38.61 34.36 -40.09
C MET A 310 -38.36 35.64 -40.89
N LEU A 311 -37.33 35.67 -41.76
CA LEU A 311 -37.04 36.83 -42.60
C LEU A 311 -38.17 37.10 -43.59
N GLN A 312 -38.70 36.07 -44.26
CA GLN A 312 -39.85 36.21 -45.15
C GLN A 312 -41.09 36.73 -44.41
N ARG A 313 -41.33 36.26 -43.18
CA ARG A 313 -42.43 36.77 -42.35
C ARG A 313 -42.23 38.23 -41.94
N LEU A 314 -40.99 38.64 -41.67
CA LEU A 314 -40.67 40.03 -41.37
C LEU A 314 -40.90 40.94 -42.58
N GLU A 315 -40.48 40.53 -43.78
CA GLU A 315 -40.70 41.28 -45.02
C GLU A 315 -42.20 41.48 -45.31
N GLN A 316 -43.01 40.41 -45.19
CA GLN A 316 -44.47 40.49 -45.35
C GLN A 316 -45.13 41.48 -44.37
N LEU A 317 -44.63 41.58 -43.13
CA LEU A 317 -45.14 42.52 -42.12
C LEU A 317 -44.72 43.96 -42.38
N VAL A 318 -43.61 44.18 -43.12
CA VAL A 318 -43.15 45.52 -43.51
C VAL A 318 -43.90 46.01 -44.74
N GLU A 319 -44.19 45.15 -45.72
CA GLU A 319 -44.94 45.51 -46.94
C GLU A 319 -46.44 45.76 -46.70
N THR A 320 -47.00 45.27 -45.60
CA THR A 320 -48.42 45.43 -45.25
C THR A 320 -48.74 46.72 -44.49
N LYS A 321 -47.80 47.68 -44.45
CA LYS A 321 -47.89 48.93 -43.67
C LYS A 321 -47.69 50.16 -44.55
#